data_AF-A0A5N5CTN9-F1
#
_entry.id   AF-A0A5N5CTN9-F1
#
_cell.length_a   1.000
_cell.length_b   1.000
_cell.length_c   1.000
_cell.angle_alpha   90.00
_cell.angle_beta   90.00
_cell.angle_gamma   90.00
#
_symmetry.space_group_name_H-M   'P 1'
#
loop_
_entity.id
_entity.type
_entity.pdbx_description
1 polymer ?
#
loop_
_entity_poly.entity_id
_entity_poly.type
_entity_poly.pdbx_seq_one_letter_code
_entity_poly.pdbx_strand_id
1 'polypeptide(L)'
;MSSFNNFSRGAMAAALAALISSSSAQLTTACNPMNTTQAPCPENAGLCQTAPHVTDFSKGADSRWVVADGTDLKYTGDGADFTISGRYQAPTIETDFYIFYGRVSVAMKSSPGVGIISSVTLASDDLDEIDWEFLGGNNTMVHSDYFGKGNGTVSDREGDHDVATPHDSWHTYTIDWTEDKIDWIIDDVTVRTMHYADALDGHNFPQTPMKVRMGTWAGGDPDKSYWTRLWAGGNTTYTEEAGMPWTMTVKDVEITNYNPAEHYKYTDTTGDSSSIAKTGTQCK
;
A
#
# COMPACT_ATOMS: atom_id res chain seq x y z
N MET A 1 -28.99 66.34 -4.91
CA MET A 1 -27.59 66.46 -5.32
C MET A 1 -26.90 65.13 -5.08
N SER A 2 -26.49 64.51 -6.19
CA SER A 2 -25.37 63.57 -6.39
C SER A 2 -25.28 62.26 -5.57
N SER A 3 -24.84 61.10 -6.08
CA SER A 3 -24.60 60.54 -7.42
C SER A 3 -23.82 59.23 -7.18
N PHE A 4 -24.28 58.11 -7.75
CA PHE A 4 -23.54 56.90 -8.20
C PHE A 4 -22.38 56.30 -7.36
N ASN A 5 -22.47 54.99 -7.03
CA ASN A 5 -21.80 53.94 -7.82
C ASN A 5 -22.16 52.52 -7.37
N ASN A 6 -22.69 51.75 -8.32
CA ASN A 6 -22.70 50.29 -8.32
C ASN A 6 -21.28 49.77 -8.54
N PHE A 7 -20.84 48.79 -7.74
CA PHE A 7 -19.81 47.85 -8.17
C PHE A 7 -20.36 46.44 -8.00
N SER A 8 -20.68 45.83 -9.14
CA SER A 8 -20.75 44.39 -9.29
C SER A 8 -19.38 43.79 -8.98
N ARG A 9 -19.34 42.75 -8.15
CA ARG A 9 -18.23 41.82 -8.07
C ARG A 9 -18.77 40.43 -8.31
N GLY A 10 -18.85 40.07 -9.59
CA GLY A 10 -18.61 38.69 -9.98
C GLY A 10 -17.10 38.50 -10.13
N ALA A 11 -16.56 37.43 -9.59
CA ALA A 11 -15.45 36.68 -10.19
C ALA A 11 -15.15 35.42 -9.35
N MET A 12 -15.40 34.28 -9.99
CA MET A 12 -14.62 33.04 -9.97
C MET A 12 -14.36 32.37 -8.60
N ALA A 13 -15.17 31.35 -8.31
CA ALA A 13 -14.67 30.16 -7.64
C ALA A 13 -13.67 29.46 -8.59
N ALA A 14 -12.38 29.74 -8.42
CA ALA A 14 -11.35 28.89 -9.00
C ALA A 14 -11.24 27.65 -8.10
N ALA A 15 -11.73 26.52 -8.60
CA ALA A 15 -11.40 25.22 -8.05
C ALA A 15 -9.87 25.08 -8.13
N LEU A 16 -9.19 25.16 -6.99
CA LEU A 16 -7.79 24.81 -6.88
C LEU A 16 -7.75 23.29 -7.03
N ALA A 17 -7.50 22.80 -8.24
CA ALA A 17 -7.12 21.41 -8.45
C ALA A 17 -5.81 21.21 -7.69
N ALA A 18 -5.92 20.61 -6.51
CA ALA A 18 -4.78 20.25 -5.69
C ALA A 18 -3.98 19.20 -6.48
N LEU A 19 -2.76 19.56 -6.87
CA LEU A 19 -1.76 18.60 -7.31
C LEU A 19 -1.36 17.78 -6.06
N ILE A 20 -2.15 16.75 -5.78
CA ILE A 20 -1.86 15.75 -4.75
C ILE A 20 -0.84 14.80 -5.36
N SER A 21 0.42 14.93 -4.95
CA SER A 21 1.47 13.98 -5.29
C SER A 21 2.44 13.93 -4.14
N SER A 22 2.11 13.21 -3.06
CA SER A 22 2.86 13.28 -1.80
C SER A 22 2.75 12.07 -0.86
N SER A 23 3.02 10.86 -1.35
CA SER A 23 3.34 9.71 -0.48
C SER A 23 4.21 8.63 -1.15
N SER A 24 5.11 8.96 -2.09
CA SER A 24 6.14 8.00 -2.48
C SER A 24 7.20 7.87 -1.38
N ALA A 25 6.92 7.09 -0.34
CA ALA A 25 7.97 6.25 0.22
C ALA A 25 8.35 5.27 -0.89
N GLN A 26 9.22 5.73 -1.80
CA GLN A 26 9.44 5.15 -3.14
C GLN A 26 9.51 3.62 -3.09
N LEU A 27 8.46 2.95 -3.58
CA LEU A 27 8.60 1.62 -4.12
C LEU A 27 9.76 1.69 -5.11
N THR A 28 10.81 0.97 -4.80
CA THR A 28 11.93 0.79 -5.72
C THR A 28 11.90 -0.65 -6.20
N THR A 29 12.28 -0.81 -7.46
CA THR A 29 12.44 -2.10 -8.10
C THR A 29 13.90 -2.23 -8.52
N ALA A 30 14.47 -3.42 -8.34
CA ALA A 30 15.82 -3.71 -8.84
C ALA A 30 15.85 -3.75 -10.38
N CYS A 31 14.73 -4.12 -11.01
CA CYS A 31 14.58 -4.18 -12.45
C CYS A 31 13.14 -3.80 -12.83
N ASN A 32 12.95 -2.63 -13.44
CA ASN A 32 11.66 -2.22 -13.98
C ASN A 32 11.49 -2.80 -15.39
N PRO A 33 10.51 -3.70 -15.63
CA PRO A 33 10.34 -4.36 -16.92
C PRO A 33 9.86 -3.41 -18.03
N MET A 34 9.31 -2.24 -17.70
CA MET A 34 8.98 -1.18 -18.68
C MET A 34 10.20 -0.34 -19.08
N ASN A 35 11.29 -0.39 -18.30
CA ASN A 35 12.53 0.30 -18.65
C ASN A 35 13.35 -0.54 -19.64
N THR A 36 13.38 -0.11 -20.90
CA THR A 36 14.10 -0.82 -22.00
C THR A 36 15.60 -0.96 -21.77
N THR A 37 16.21 -0.18 -20.87
CA THR A 37 17.62 -0.32 -20.50
C THR A 37 17.86 -1.37 -19.41
N GLN A 38 16.80 -1.78 -18.70
CA GLN A 38 16.82 -2.81 -17.65
C GLN A 38 16.25 -4.14 -18.13
N ALA A 39 15.32 -4.12 -19.09
CA ALA A 39 14.72 -5.31 -19.67
C ALA A 39 15.73 -6.17 -20.48
N PRO A 40 15.59 -7.52 -20.50
CA PRO A 40 14.57 -8.30 -19.79
C PRO A 40 14.89 -8.47 -18.30
N CYS A 41 13.88 -8.33 -17.45
CA CYS A 41 13.99 -8.62 -16.02
C CYS A 41 13.90 -10.13 -15.73
N PRO A 42 14.48 -10.60 -14.60
CA PRO A 42 14.26 -11.96 -14.12
C PRO A 42 12.77 -12.27 -13.93
N GLU A 43 12.39 -13.54 -14.07
CA GLU A 43 11.01 -13.97 -13.80
C GLU A 43 10.69 -13.83 -12.31
N ASN A 44 9.50 -13.33 -12.01
CA ASN A 44 9.00 -13.22 -10.64
C ASN A 44 8.58 -14.59 -10.12
N ALA A 45 9.06 -15.01 -8.94
CA ALA A 45 8.57 -16.22 -8.29
C ALA A 45 7.09 -16.06 -7.91
N GLY A 46 6.23 -16.99 -8.30
CA GLY A 46 4.79 -16.92 -8.04
C GLY A 46 4.34 -17.78 -6.85
N LEU A 47 3.19 -17.42 -6.28
CA LEU A 47 2.50 -18.28 -5.32
C LEU A 47 1.82 -19.44 -6.06
N CYS A 48 2.53 -20.56 -6.21
CA CYS A 48 2.06 -21.71 -6.96
C CYS A 48 1.18 -22.66 -6.13
N GLN A 49 0.05 -22.15 -5.62
CA GLN A 49 -0.97 -22.94 -4.94
C GLN A 49 -2.37 -22.38 -5.20
N THR A 50 -3.37 -23.26 -5.25
CA THR A 50 -4.78 -22.89 -5.44
C THR A 50 -5.51 -22.57 -4.14
N ALA A 51 -5.10 -23.17 -3.03
CA ALA A 51 -5.63 -22.85 -1.72
C ALA A 51 -5.03 -21.53 -1.18
N PRO A 52 -5.73 -20.81 -0.29
CA PRO A 52 -5.15 -19.64 0.37
C PRO A 52 -3.86 -19.98 1.11
N HIS A 53 -2.86 -19.11 1.00
CA HIS A 53 -1.68 -19.12 1.84
C HIS A 53 -2.00 -18.35 3.11
N VAL A 54 -2.01 -19.04 4.25
CA VAL A 54 -2.32 -18.45 5.56
C VAL A 54 -1.04 -18.40 6.38
N THR A 55 -0.69 -17.20 6.85
CA THR A 55 0.38 -16.98 7.83
C THR A 55 -0.24 -16.54 9.15
N ASP A 56 -0.04 -17.33 10.22
CA ASP A 56 -0.42 -16.97 11.60
C ASP A 56 0.84 -16.53 12.36
N PHE A 57 1.04 -15.22 12.46
CA PHE A 57 2.23 -14.65 13.11
C PHE A 57 2.22 -14.80 14.64
N SER A 58 1.09 -15.19 15.25
CA SER A 58 1.10 -15.62 16.66
C SER A 58 1.91 -16.90 16.88
N LYS A 59 2.25 -17.62 15.80
CA LYS A 59 3.10 -18.83 15.82
C LYS A 59 4.57 -18.54 15.54
N GLY A 60 4.94 -17.29 15.26
CA GLY A 60 6.30 -16.90 14.93
C GLY A 60 6.47 -16.52 13.46
N ALA A 61 7.73 -16.44 13.03
CA ALA A 61 8.09 -16.12 11.66
C ALA A 61 7.66 -17.24 10.68
N ASP A 62 7.27 -16.83 9.48
CA ASP A 62 6.99 -17.73 8.36
C ASP A 62 8.05 -17.53 7.26
N SER A 63 8.53 -18.64 6.69
CA SER A 63 9.61 -18.64 5.69
C SER A 63 9.28 -17.95 4.38
N ARG A 64 8.00 -17.70 4.09
CA ARG A 64 7.54 -17.04 2.87
C ARG A 64 7.59 -15.52 2.96
N TRP A 65 8.03 -14.97 4.10
CA TRP A 65 8.23 -13.54 4.31
C TRP A 65 9.72 -13.22 4.42
N VAL A 66 10.19 -12.34 3.56
CA VAL A 66 11.53 -11.77 3.57
C VAL A 66 11.52 -10.54 4.47
N VAL A 67 12.44 -10.52 5.43
CA VAL A 67 12.64 -9.39 6.36
C VAL A 67 13.61 -8.40 5.73
N ALA A 68 13.19 -7.13 5.60
CA ALA A 68 14.02 -6.09 5.00
C ALA A 68 15.22 -5.72 5.89
N ASP A 69 16.32 -5.27 5.28
CA ASP A 69 17.50 -4.82 6.00
C ASP A 69 17.17 -3.77 7.08
N GLY A 70 17.73 -3.94 8.28
CA GLY A 70 17.46 -3.03 9.41
C GLY A 70 16.13 -3.27 10.12
N THR A 71 15.35 -4.28 9.70
CA THR A 71 14.14 -4.71 10.40
C THR A 71 14.46 -5.76 11.46
N ASP A 72 13.98 -5.54 12.67
CA ASP A 72 13.95 -6.52 13.76
C ASP A 72 12.49 -6.68 14.21
N LEU A 73 11.85 -7.78 13.84
CA LEU A 73 10.47 -8.09 14.24
C LEU A 73 10.45 -8.90 15.52
N LYS A 74 9.51 -8.55 16.40
CA LYS A 74 9.15 -9.38 17.55
C LYS A 74 7.88 -10.16 17.24
N TYR A 75 7.90 -11.45 17.50
CA TYR A 75 6.71 -12.30 17.41
C TYR A 75 6.21 -12.60 18.81
N THR A 76 4.96 -12.26 19.08
CA THR A 76 4.30 -12.43 20.38
C THR A 76 3.11 -13.39 20.23
N GLY A 77 2.37 -13.62 21.32
CA GLY A 77 1.11 -14.36 21.24
C GLY A 77 0.02 -13.63 20.47
N ASP A 78 0.17 -12.34 20.21
CA ASP A 78 -0.78 -11.52 19.46
C ASP A 78 -0.45 -11.43 17.96
N GLY A 79 0.81 -11.62 17.56
CA GLY A 79 1.25 -11.47 16.18
C GLY A 79 2.69 -10.98 16.03
N ALA A 80 3.00 -10.47 14.84
CA ALA A 80 4.26 -9.79 14.52
C ALA A 80 4.15 -8.29 14.83
N ASP A 81 5.09 -7.78 15.62
CA ASP A 81 5.20 -6.37 16.00
C ASP A 81 6.19 -5.63 15.11
N PHE A 82 5.70 -4.59 14.44
CA PHE A 82 6.43 -3.64 13.61
C PHE A 82 6.63 -2.38 14.44
N THR A 83 7.73 -2.34 15.20
CA THR A 83 7.97 -1.29 16.19
C THR A 83 8.99 -0.26 15.71
N ILE A 84 8.65 1.02 15.86
CA ILE A 84 9.58 2.16 15.76
C ILE A 84 9.94 2.62 17.18
N SER A 85 11.15 2.27 17.61
CA SER A 85 11.77 2.68 18.88
C SER A 85 12.84 3.76 18.72
N GLY A 86 13.12 4.19 17.49
CA GLY A 86 14.10 5.20 17.19
C GLY A 86 13.99 5.72 15.77
N ARG A 87 14.58 6.90 15.53
CA ARG A 87 14.62 7.52 14.20
C ARG A 87 15.29 6.59 13.18
N TYR A 88 14.83 6.63 11.93
CA TYR A 88 15.27 5.82 10.81
C TYR A 88 14.89 4.33 10.85
N GLN A 89 14.19 3.87 11.89
CA GLN A 89 13.59 2.54 11.86
C GLN A 89 12.35 2.53 10.96
N ALA A 90 12.29 1.54 10.09
CA ALA A 90 11.16 1.28 9.19
C ALA A 90 10.96 -0.24 9.05
N PRO A 91 10.56 -0.94 10.13
CA PRO A 91 10.43 -2.40 10.09
C PRO A 91 9.46 -2.81 8.98
N THR A 92 9.92 -3.69 8.09
CA THR A 92 9.23 -4.07 6.86
C THR A 92 9.46 -5.54 6.55
N ILE A 93 8.40 -6.23 6.12
CA ILE A 93 8.48 -7.56 5.50
C ILE A 93 7.79 -7.55 4.14
N GLU A 94 8.20 -8.46 3.27
CA GLU A 94 7.56 -8.70 1.98
C GLU A 94 7.47 -10.19 1.68
N THR A 95 6.52 -10.61 0.87
CA THR A 95 6.45 -12.00 0.41
C THR A 95 7.63 -12.36 -0.49
N ASP A 96 8.12 -13.60 -0.39
CA ASP A 96 9.13 -14.15 -1.32
C ASP A 96 8.54 -14.45 -2.72
N PHE A 97 7.22 -14.30 -2.84
CA PHE A 97 6.42 -14.63 -3.99
C PHE A 97 5.54 -13.47 -4.41
N TYR A 98 5.14 -13.47 -5.68
CA TYR A 98 4.14 -12.60 -6.26
C TYR A 98 2.82 -13.35 -6.39
N ILE A 99 1.71 -12.61 -6.36
CA ILE A 99 0.39 -13.06 -6.81
C ILE A 99 0.00 -12.27 -8.06
N PHE A 100 -0.85 -12.85 -8.90
CA PHE A 100 -1.35 -12.15 -10.08
C PHE A 100 -2.87 -12.15 -10.11
N TYR A 101 -3.44 -11.00 -9.72
CA TYR A 101 -4.78 -10.91 -9.17
C TYR A 101 -4.95 -11.80 -7.93
N GLY A 102 -5.90 -11.48 -7.07
CA GLY A 102 -6.06 -12.23 -5.84
C GLY A 102 -6.80 -11.49 -4.75
N ARG A 103 -6.79 -12.12 -3.58
CA ARG A 103 -7.36 -11.57 -2.36
C ARG A 103 -6.32 -11.62 -1.26
N VAL A 104 -6.07 -10.48 -0.62
CA VAL A 104 -5.12 -10.35 0.49
C VAL A 104 -5.89 -9.80 1.68
N SER A 105 -6.02 -10.58 2.75
CA SER A 105 -6.68 -10.18 4.00
C SER A 105 -5.66 -10.13 5.11
N VAL A 106 -5.61 -9.02 5.84
CA VAL A 106 -4.65 -8.77 6.93
C VAL A 106 -5.41 -8.43 8.20
N ALA A 107 -5.30 -9.27 9.23
CA ALA A 107 -5.82 -8.98 10.56
C ALA A 107 -4.78 -8.20 11.36
N MET A 108 -5.02 -6.92 11.64
CA MET A 108 -4.04 -6.04 12.27
C MET A 108 -4.65 -4.98 13.20
N LYS A 109 -3.78 -4.43 14.07
CA LYS A 109 -3.90 -3.14 14.74
C LYS A 109 -2.83 -2.21 14.18
N SER A 110 -3.21 -1.01 13.77
CA SER A 110 -2.26 -0.02 13.26
C SER A 110 -1.49 0.67 14.38
N SER A 111 -0.36 1.27 14.04
CA SER A 111 0.50 1.98 14.98
C SER A 111 -0.05 3.38 15.29
N PRO A 112 -0.13 3.81 16.57
CA PRO A 112 -0.38 5.20 16.92
C PRO A 112 0.87 6.06 16.71
N GLY A 113 0.74 7.37 16.89
CA GLY A 113 1.85 8.32 16.88
C GLY A 113 1.80 9.29 15.68
N VAL A 114 1.93 10.58 15.96
CA VAL A 114 1.88 11.62 14.93
C VAL A 114 3.03 11.42 13.93
N GLY A 115 2.69 11.36 12.63
CA GLY A 115 3.65 11.14 11.56
C GLY A 115 4.13 9.69 11.41
N ILE A 116 3.65 8.76 12.24
CA ILE A 116 3.91 7.33 12.09
C ILE A 116 2.87 6.73 11.16
N ILE A 117 3.31 5.88 10.25
CA ILE A 117 2.50 5.29 9.20
C ILE A 117 2.57 3.78 9.36
N SER A 118 1.42 3.12 9.27
CA SER A 118 1.33 1.67 9.08
C SER A 118 0.87 1.40 7.65
N SER A 119 1.49 0.44 6.97
CA SER A 119 1.24 0.19 5.55
C SER A 119 1.01 -1.30 5.30
N VAL A 120 0.01 -1.59 4.47
CA VAL A 120 -0.17 -2.88 3.78
C VAL A 120 -0.22 -2.58 2.29
N THR A 121 0.75 -3.06 1.54
CA THR A 121 0.97 -2.66 0.14
C THR A 121 1.12 -3.87 -0.75
N LEU A 122 0.35 -3.97 -1.81
CA LEU A 122 0.65 -4.84 -2.96
C LEU A 122 1.49 -4.01 -3.93
N ALA A 123 2.63 -4.53 -4.37
CA ALA A 123 3.54 -3.80 -5.26
C ALA A 123 4.20 -4.70 -6.31
N SER A 124 4.23 -4.23 -7.55
CA SER A 124 4.87 -4.92 -8.68
C SER A 124 6.27 -4.38 -8.98
N ASP A 125 6.98 -5.07 -9.87
CA ASP A 125 8.27 -4.60 -10.39
C ASP A 125 8.15 -3.44 -11.37
N ASP A 126 6.97 -3.20 -11.97
CA ASP A 126 6.72 -2.02 -12.82
C ASP A 126 6.11 -0.84 -12.07
N LEU A 127 5.94 -0.97 -10.74
CA LEU A 127 5.41 0.04 -9.83
C LEU A 127 3.88 0.24 -9.94
N ASP A 128 3.16 -0.79 -10.38
CA ASP A 128 1.76 -0.95 -9.97
C ASP A 128 1.71 -1.16 -8.45
N GLU A 129 0.75 -0.52 -7.80
CA GLU A 129 0.61 -0.47 -6.34
C GLU A 129 -0.87 -0.44 -5.92
N ILE A 130 -1.21 -1.13 -4.83
CA ILE A 130 -2.49 -1.03 -4.13
C ILE A 130 -2.19 -1.04 -2.64
N ASP A 131 -2.72 -0.07 -1.88
CA ASP A 131 -2.34 0.07 -0.48
C ASP A 131 -3.52 0.31 0.48
N TRP A 132 -3.21 0.04 1.75
CA TRP A 132 -3.83 0.57 2.94
C TRP A 132 -2.78 1.34 3.73
N GLU A 133 -3.08 2.60 4.06
CA GLU A 133 -2.20 3.49 4.82
C GLU A 133 -2.93 4.03 6.06
N PHE A 134 -2.34 3.81 7.24
CA PHE A 134 -2.89 4.26 8.52
C PHE A 134 -2.01 5.36 9.11
N LEU A 135 -2.59 6.53 9.34
CA LEU A 135 -1.90 7.63 10.00
C LEU A 135 -2.03 7.48 11.50
N GLY A 136 -0.92 7.31 12.22
CA GLY A 136 -0.93 7.09 13.68
C GLY A 136 -1.42 8.30 14.49
N GLY A 137 -1.55 9.47 13.87
CA GLY A 137 -2.23 10.63 14.45
C GLY A 137 -3.76 10.56 14.37
N ASN A 138 -4.32 9.57 13.70
CA ASN A 138 -5.74 9.45 13.39
C ASN A 138 -6.29 8.05 13.70
N ASN A 139 -7.03 7.96 14.80
CA ASN A 139 -7.61 6.71 15.28
C ASN A 139 -9.08 6.53 14.87
N THR A 140 -9.48 7.10 13.73
CA THR A 140 -10.88 7.01 13.25
C THR A 140 -11.01 6.65 11.76
N MET A 141 -9.91 6.53 11.01
CA MET A 141 -9.97 6.23 9.58
C MET A 141 -8.72 5.49 9.09
N VAL A 142 -8.81 4.99 7.87
CA VAL A 142 -7.73 4.43 7.06
C VAL A 142 -7.81 4.98 5.64
N HIS A 143 -6.66 5.14 4.99
CA HIS A 143 -6.57 5.55 3.59
C HIS A 143 -6.36 4.33 2.70
N SER A 144 -7.03 4.30 1.57
CA SER A 144 -6.72 3.43 0.43
C SER A 144 -6.09 4.26 -0.67
N ASP A 145 -5.03 3.79 -1.30
CA ASP A 145 -4.46 4.40 -2.51
C ASP A 145 -4.08 3.30 -3.54
N TYR A 146 -3.80 3.72 -4.76
CA TYR A 146 -3.28 2.85 -5.82
C TYR A 146 -2.37 3.63 -6.76
N PHE A 147 -1.34 3.01 -7.32
CA PHE A 147 -0.55 3.58 -8.41
C PHE A 147 -0.56 2.61 -9.60
N GLY A 148 -0.63 3.16 -10.81
CA GLY A 148 -0.36 2.40 -12.02
C GLY A 148 1.01 2.77 -12.56
N LYS A 149 1.90 1.81 -12.76
CA LYS A 149 3.20 2.00 -13.44
C LYS A 149 4.05 3.14 -12.84
N GLY A 150 3.94 3.37 -11.53
CA GLY A 150 4.61 4.44 -10.80
C GLY A 150 4.11 5.85 -11.14
N ASN A 151 2.98 5.98 -11.82
CA ASN A 151 2.41 7.26 -12.21
C ASN A 151 1.65 7.92 -11.05
N GLY A 152 2.36 8.76 -10.31
CA GLY A 152 1.80 9.61 -9.24
C GLY A 152 1.24 10.96 -9.71
N THR A 153 1.04 11.17 -11.02
CA THR A 153 0.51 12.46 -11.53
C THR A 153 -1.01 12.57 -11.45
N VAL A 154 -1.69 11.46 -11.14
CA VAL A 154 -3.15 11.40 -11.00
C VAL A 154 -3.52 11.63 -9.54
N SER A 155 -4.45 12.56 -9.28
CA SER A 155 -4.77 13.05 -7.94
C SER A 155 -6.01 12.41 -7.29
N ASP A 156 -6.73 11.54 -7.98
CA ASP A 156 -7.98 10.90 -7.53
C ASP A 156 -7.78 9.44 -7.03
N ARG A 157 -6.52 9.09 -6.73
CA ARG A 157 -6.13 7.73 -6.36
C ARG A 157 -6.42 7.40 -4.90
N GLU A 158 -6.39 8.39 -4.02
CA GLU A 158 -6.61 8.26 -2.58
C GLU A 158 -8.12 8.17 -2.24
N GLY A 159 -8.46 7.45 -1.18
CA GLY A 159 -9.80 7.38 -0.60
C GLY A 159 -9.76 7.16 0.90
N ASP A 160 -10.62 7.87 1.65
CA ASP A 160 -10.67 7.84 3.11
C ASP A 160 -11.85 6.99 3.60
N HIS A 161 -11.60 6.10 4.55
CA HIS A 161 -12.61 5.16 5.07
C HIS A 161 -12.68 5.20 6.58
N ASP A 162 -13.89 5.40 7.12
CA ASP A 162 -14.11 5.36 8.56
C ASP A 162 -13.83 3.95 9.11
N VAL A 163 -13.05 3.89 10.20
CA VAL A 163 -12.81 2.66 10.97
C VAL A 163 -12.71 3.00 12.45
N ALA A 164 -13.42 2.24 13.29
CA ALA A 164 -13.50 2.56 14.70
C ALA A 164 -12.24 2.10 15.45
N THR A 165 -11.39 3.04 15.87
CA THR A 165 -10.23 2.77 16.73
C THR A 165 -9.21 1.75 16.14
N PRO A 166 -8.70 1.96 14.92
CA PRO A 166 -7.80 1.01 14.25
C PRO A 166 -6.48 0.76 14.99
N HIS A 167 -6.08 1.62 15.94
CA HIS A 167 -4.91 1.40 16.80
C HIS A 167 -5.21 0.46 17.97
N ASP A 168 -6.46 0.43 18.44
CA ASP A 168 -6.86 -0.24 19.67
C ASP A 168 -7.54 -1.59 19.42
N SER A 169 -8.23 -1.71 18.29
CA SER A 169 -9.08 -2.85 17.94
C SER A 169 -8.53 -3.61 16.74
N TRP A 170 -8.67 -4.94 16.76
CA TRP A 170 -8.38 -5.76 15.60
C TRP A 170 -9.44 -5.53 14.53
N HIS A 171 -8.96 -5.28 13.31
CA HIS A 171 -9.76 -5.26 12.11
C HIS A 171 -9.12 -6.14 11.04
N THR A 172 -9.93 -6.64 10.12
CA THR A 172 -9.44 -7.32 8.92
C THR A 172 -9.57 -6.38 7.73
N TYR A 173 -8.42 -6.01 7.17
CA TYR A 173 -8.33 -5.18 5.98
C TYR A 173 -8.05 -6.08 4.79
N THR A 174 -8.94 -6.05 3.80
CA THR A 174 -8.84 -6.90 2.63
C THR A 174 -8.78 -6.08 1.35
N ILE A 175 -7.87 -6.48 0.46
CA ILE A 175 -7.83 -6.06 -0.95
C ILE A 175 -8.28 -7.26 -1.77
N ASP A 176 -9.36 -7.11 -2.55
CA ASP A 176 -9.79 -8.07 -3.56
C ASP A 176 -9.54 -7.47 -4.95
N TRP A 177 -8.55 -8.00 -5.64
CA TRP A 177 -7.97 -7.45 -6.86
C TRP A 177 -8.22 -8.41 -8.01
N THR A 178 -8.98 -7.95 -8.99
CA THR A 178 -9.35 -8.68 -10.21
C THR A 178 -8.94 -7.89 -11.45
N GLU A 179 -9.09 -8.47 -12.64
CA GLU A 179 -8.86 -7.75 -13.89
C GLU A 179 -9.86 -6.59 -14.11
N ASP A 180 -11.06 -6.69 -13.53
CA ASP A 180 -12.14 -5.73 -13.74
C ASP A 180 -12.17 -4.60 -12.70
N LYS A 181 -11.71 -4.88 -11.47
CA LYS A 181 -11.82 -3.97 -10.33
C LYS A 181 -10.91 -4.34 -9.16
N ILE A 182 -10.74 -3.36 -8.27
CA ILE A 182 -10.18 -3.51 -6.93
C ILE A 182 -11.24 -3.13 -5.91
N ASP A 183 -11.52 -4.03 -4.97
CA ASP A 183 -12.35 -3.75 -3.80
C ASP A 183 -11.47 -3.66 -2.54
N TRP A 184 -11.64 -2.58 -1.80
CA TRP A 184 -11.11 -2.42 -0.45
C TRP A 184 -12.22 -2.72 0.54
N ILE A 185 -11.92 -3.58 1.50
CA ILE A 185 -12.90 -4.18 2.42
C ILE A 185 -12.36 -4.08 3.86
N ILE A 186 -13.22 -3.65 4.79
CA ILE A 186 -12.93 -3.63 6.23
C ILE A 186 -13.98 -4.48 6.91
N ASP A 187 -13.57 -5.50 7.67
CA ASP A 187 -14.46 -6.40 8.43
C ASP A 187 -15.63 -6.94 7.58
N ASP A 188 -15.30 -7.48 6.40
CA ASP A 188 -16.23 -8.01 5.40
C ASP A 188 -17.18 -6.98 4.74
N VAL A 189 -16.99 -5.68 5.00
CA VAL A 189 -17.74 -4.60 4.34
C VAL A 189 -16.86 -3.91 3.29
N THR A 190 -17.28 -3.95 2.02
CA THR A 190 -16.63 -3.18 0.95
C THR A 190 -16.83 -1.69 1.19
N VAL A 191 -15.73 -0.96 1.38
CA VAL A 191 -15.73 0.49 1.61
C VAL A 191 -15.34 1.29 0.36
N ARG A 192 -14.63 0.66 -0.58
CA ARG A 192 -14.31 1.24 -1.89
C ARG A 192 -14.29 0.17 -2.98
N THR A 193 -14.81 0.52 -4.14
CA THR A 193 -14.60 -0.19 -5.39
C THR A 193 -14.00 0.78 -6.39
N MET A 194 -12.94 0.37 -7.08
CA MET A 194 -12.39 1.07 -8.23
C MET A 194 -12.41 0.14 -9.44
N HIS A 195 -13.07 0.54 -10.51
CA HIS A 195 -13.13 -0.25 -11.74
C HIS A 195 -11.94 0.05 -12.65
N TYR A 196 -11.55 -0.93 -13.46
CA TYR A 196 -10.49 -0.80 -14.47
C TYR A 196 -10.58 0.52 -15.26
N ALA A 197 -11.77 0.87 -15.72
CA ALA A 197 -12.01 2.08 -16.51
C ALA A 197 -11.82 3.40 -15.73
N ASP A 198 -12.00 3.38 -14.41
CA ASP A 198 -11.84 4.58 -13.56
C ASP A 198 -10.36 4.99 -13.49
N ALA A 199 -9.44 4.03 -13.62
CA ALA A 199 -8.00 4.27 -13.58
C ALA A 199 -7.43 4.68 -14.95
N LEU A 200 -7.86 5.84 -15.45
CA LEU A 200 -7.49 6.39 -16.77
C LEU A 200 -7.78 5.41 -17.92
N ASP A 201 -9.02 4.95 -18.04
CA ASP A 201 -9.44 3.96 -19.03
C ASP A 201 -8.59 2.66 -18.98
N GLY A 202 -8.05 2.34 -17.80
CA GLY A 202 -7.21 1.16 -17.56
C GLY A 202 -5.71 1.38 -17.60
N HIS A 203 -5.26 2.51 -18.13
CA HIS A 203 -3.81 2.78 -18.27
C HIS A 203 -3.09 2.89 -16.93
N ASN A 204 -3.81 3.27 -15.88
CA ASN A 204 -3.30 3.40 -14.52
C ASN A 204 -3.82 2.29 -13.58
N PHE A 205 -4.51 1.28 -14.12
CA PHE A 205 -5.04 0.19 -13.30
C PHE A 205 -3.92 -0.79 -12.94
N PRO A 206 -3.71 -1.11 -11.64
CA PRO A 206 -2.79 -2.14 -11.19
C PRO A 206 -3.14 -3.50 -11.81
N GLN A 207 -2.25 -4.04 -12.62
CA GLN A 207 -2.56 -5.18 -13.49
C GLN A 207 -1.37 -6.11 -13.74
N THR A 208 -0.32 -6.00 -12.95
CA THR A 208 0.89 -6.84 -13.06
C THR A 208 1.17 -7.55 -11.74
N PRO A 209 1.88 -8.69 -11.73
CA PRO A 209 2.09 -9.48 -10.51
C PRO A 209 2.68 -8.65 -9.38
N MET A 210 2.14 -8.81 -8.17
CA MET A 210 2.52 -8.03 -7.00
C MET A 210 2.96 -8.90 -5.82
N LYS A 211 3.99 -8.45 -5.11
CA LYS A 211 4.30 -8.93 -3.75
C LYS A 211 3.39 -8.23 -2.75
N VAL A 212 3.15 -8.88 -1.60
CA VAL A 212 2.55 -8.21 -0.44
C VAL A 212 3.67 -7.72 0.46
N ARG A 213 3.62 -6.45 0.85
CA ARG A 213 4.54 -5.77 1.77
C ARG A 213 3.76 -5.23 2.96
N MET A 214 4.34 -5.31 4.15
CA MET A 214 3.76 -4.72 5.34
C MET A 214 4.85 -4.10 6.19
N GLY A 215 4.56 -2.96 6.81
CA GLY A 215 5.52 -2.31 7.67
C GLY A 215 5.01 -1.06 8.36
N THR A 216 5.88 -0.49 9.19
CA THR A 216 5.67 0.85 9.75
C THR A 216 6.83 1.74 9.41
N TRP A 217 6.57 3.02 9.17
CA TRP A 217 7.60 4.00 8.86
C TRP A 217 7.19 5.40 9.34
N ALA A 218 8.16 6.30 9.47
CA ALA A 218 7.91 7.68 9.87
C ALA A 218 7.76 8.59 8.64
N GLY A 219 6.52 8.80 8.18
CA GLY A 219 6.20 9.79 7.14
C GLY A 219 6.41 11.23 7.63
N GLY A 220 6.30 11.45 8.94
CA GLY A 220 6.59 12.70 9.62
C GLY A 220 8.08 12.97 9.90
N ASP A 221 9.01 12.11 9.48
CA ASP A 221 10.45 12.32 9.74
C ASP A 221 10.94 13.63 9.10
N PRO A 222 11.76 14.45 9.79
CA PRO A 222 12.28 15.72 9.27
C PRO A 222 13.00 15.66 7.90
N ASP A 223 13.55 14.50 7.52
CA ASP A 223 14.23 14.29 6.24
C ASP A 223 13.23 14.02 5.09
N LYS A 224 11.94 13.84 5.40
CA LYS A 224 10.87 13.71 4.39
C LYS A 224 10.45 15.07 3.87
N SER A 225 9.92 15.06 2.64
CA SER A 225 9.39 16.26 2.00
C SER A 225 8.33 16.93 2.87
N TYR A 226 8.19 18.26 2.72
CA TYR A 226 7.14 19.00 3.43
C TYR A 226 5.76 18.36 3.25
N TRP A 227 5.46 17.93 2.02
CA TRP A 227 4.15 17.39 1.70
C TRP A 227 3.92 15.99 2.28
N THR A 228 4.94 15.14 2.29
CA THR A 228 4.85 13.82 2.95
C THR A 228 4.60 13.98 4.45
N ARG A 229 5.29 14.93 5.11
CA ARG A 229 5.06 15.20 6.53
C ARG A 229 3.66 15.77 6.80
N LEU A 230 3.15 16.59 5.88
CA LEU A 230 1.80 17.14 5.97
C LEU A 230 0.75 16.03 5.83
N TRP A 231 0.90 15.18 4.81
CA TRP A 231 0.05 14.00 4.59
C TRP A 231 0.08 13.06 5.79
N ALA A 232 1.25 12.82 6.37
CA ALA A 232 1.44 11.97 7.56
C ALA A 232 0.78 12.53 8.86
N GLY A 233 0.12 13.69 8.79
CA GLY A 233 -0.54 14.33 9.92
C GLY A 233 0.38 15.18 10.79
N GLY A 234 1.64 15.37 10.40
CA GLY A 234 2.59 16.25 11.09
C GLY A 234 3.98 15.65 11.26
N ASN A 235 4.84 16.40 11.96
CA ASN A 235 6.22 15.96 12.24
C ASN A 235 6.25 14.89 13.33
N THR A 236 7.02 13.82 13.10
CA THR A 236 7.30 12.80 14.11
C THR A 236 8.27 13.34 15.15
N THR A 237 7.93 13.13 16.43
CA THR A 237 8.79 13.51 17.57
C THR A 237 9.26 12.25 18.28
N TYR A 238 10.55 11.90 18.14
CA TYR A 238 11.13 10.64 18.64
C TYR A 238 11.47 10.68 20.13
N THR A 239 10.47 10.83 21.00
CA THR A 239 10.63 10.82 22.47
C THR A 239 9.57 9.96 23.15
N GLU A 240 9.85 9.56 24.39
CA GLU A 240 8.90 8.81 25.23
C GLU A 240 7.62 9.61 25.49
N GLU A 241 7.73 10.93 25.69
CA GLU A 241 6.57 11.82 25.91
C GLU A 241 5.65 11.91 24.69
N ALA A 242 6.17 11.67 23.49
CA ALA A 242 5.40 11.59 22.25
C ALA A 242 4.82 10.19 21.99
N GLY A 243 5.00 9.25 22.93
CA GLY A 243 4.46 7.89 22.88
C GLY A 243 5.36 6.85 22.23
N MET A 244 6.63 7.16 21.96
CA MET A 244 7.60 6.17 21.46
C MET A 244 7.90 5.13 22.57
N PRO A 245 7.99 3.82 22.28
CA PRO A 245 7.91 3.19 20.96
C PRO A 245 6.48 3.06 20.42
N TRP A 246 6.33 3.20 19.11
CA TRP A 246 5.06 3.00 18.41
C TRP A 246 5.08 1.66 17.68
N THR A 247 3.98 0.91 17.74
CA THR A 247 3.93 -0.46 17.20
C THR A 247 2.62 -0.71 16.45
N MET A 248 2.75 -1.20 15.22
CA MET A 248 1.70 -1.92 14.50
C MET A 248 1.84 -3.40 14.81
N THR A 249 0.73 -4.10 15.02
CA THR A 249 0.74 -5.56 15.23
C THR A 249 -0.11 -6.25 14.16
N VAL A 250 0.47 -7.22 13.46
CA VAL A 250 -0.23 -8.08 12.49
C VAL A 250 -0.37 -9.47 13.06
N LYS A 251 -1.60 -9.95 13.20
CA LYS A 251 -1.90 -11.28 13.74
C LYS A 251 -1.76 -12.35 12.68
N ASP A 252 -2.51 -12.20 11.60
CA ASP A 252 -2.56 -13.19 10.52
C ASP A 252 -2.82 -12.53 9.17
N VAL A 253 -2.37 -13.22 8.13
CA VAL A 253 -2.50 -12.83 6.73
C VAL A 253 -3.00 -14.02 5.93
N GLU A 254 -4.03 -13.82 5.12
CA GLU A 254 -4.54 -14.78 4.16
C GLU A 254 -4.40 -14.24 2.74
N ILE A 255 -3.67 -14.97 1.89
CA ILE A 255 -3.41 -14.60 0.49
C ILE A 255 -3.92 -15.68 -0.45
N THR A 256 -4.87 -15.32 -1.31
CA THR A 256 -5.34 -16.16 -2.42
C THR A 256 -4.81 -15.61 -3.73
N ASN A 257 -4.17 -16.45 -4.53
CA ASN A 257 -3.70 -16.11 -5.87
C ASN A 257 -4.73 -16.56 -6.91
N TYR A 258 -5.32 -15.64 -7.66
CA TYR A 258 -6.32 -15.99 -8.68
C TYR A 258 -5.68 -16.56 -9.96
N ASN A 259 -4.38 -16.33 -10.17
CA ASN A 259 -3.63 -16.93 -11.26
C ASN A 259 -2.37 -17.66 -10.77
N PRO A 260 -2.49 -18.80 -10.07
CA PRO A 260 -1.33 -19.56 -9.58
C PRO A 260 -0.35 -19.93 -10.69
N ALA A 261 0.93 -19.64 -10.47
CA ALA A 261 2.06 -20.02 -11.33
C ALA A 261 3.32 -20.19 -10.48
N GLU A 262 4.29 -20.99 -10.94
CA GLU A 262 5.62 -21.02 -10.33
C GLU A 262 6.36 -19.72 -10.59
N HIS A 263 6.16 -19.14 -11.78
CA HIS A 263 6.83 -17.93 -12.22
C HIS A 263 5.92 -17.06 -13.10
N TYR A 264 6.14 -15.74 -13.05
CA TYR A 264 5.56 -14.76 -13.96
C TYR A 264 6.66 -14.05 -14.73
N LYS A 265 6.44 -13.85 -16.03
CA LYS A 265 7.38 -13.21 -16.93
C LYS A 265 6.71 -12.11 -17.73
N TYR A 266 7.27 -10.91 -17.67
CA TYR A 266 6.96 -9.84 -18.62
C TYR A 266 7.53 -10.22 -20.00
N THR A 267 6.66 -10.40 -21.00
CA THR A 267 7.05 -10.79 -22.37
C THR A 267 7.45 -9.61 -23.24
N ASP A 268 7.10 -8.40 -22.84
CA ASP A 268 7.45 -7.13 -23.47
C ASP A 268 7.59 -6.02 -22.40
N THR A 269 7.66 -4.75 -22.83
CA THR A 269 7.87 -3.59 -21.96
C THR A 269 6.62 -2.72 -21.79
N THR A 270 5.42 -3.26 -22.07
CA THR A 270 4.16 -2.50 -22.01
C THR A 270 3.69 -2.25 -20.57
N GLY A 271 3.96 -3.20 -19.67
CA GLY A 271 3.34 -3.21 -18.34
C GLY A 271 1.83 -3.55 -18.38
N ASP A 272 1.38 -4.18 -19.48
CA ASP A 272 0.00 -4.64 -19.60
C ASP A 272 -0.12 -6.07 -19.06
N SER A 273 -1.26 -6.38 -18.43
CA SER A 273 -1.57 -7.74 -17.93
C SER A 273 -1.42 -8.82 -19.02
N SER A 274 -1.75 -8.50 -20.28
CA SER A 274 -1.60 -9.41 -21.42
C SER A 274 -0.14 -9.77 -21.74
N SER A 275 0.83 -8.99 -21.26
CA SER A 275 2.26 -9.28 -21.40
C SER A 275 2.78 -10.27 -20.35
N ILE A 276 1.95 -10.70 -19.39
CA ILE A 276 2.37 -11.57 -18.30
C ILE A 276 2.21 -13.05 -18.70
N ALA A 277 3.32 -13.70 -19.02
CA ALA A 277 3.37 -15.14 -19.23
C ALA A 277 3.53 -15.88 -17.90
N LYS A 278 2.72 -16.93 -17.70
CA LYS A 278 2.88 -17.90 -16.61
C LYS A 278 3.83 -19.02 -17.07
N THR A 279 4.89 -19.25 -16.30
CA THR A 279 5.91 -20.28 -16.59
C THR A 279 6.04 -21.26 -15.42
N GLY A 280 6.65 -22.43 -15.69
CA GLY A 280 6.84 -23.51 -14.73
C GLY A 280 5.86 -24.67 -14.85
N THR A 281 5.80 -25.53 -13.84
CA THR A 281 4.90 -26.68 -13.78
C THR A 281 3.50 -26.31 -13.26
N GLN A 282 2.55 -27.25 -13.38
CA GLN A 282 1.18 -27.02 -12.92
C GLN A 282 1.12 -26.93 -11.39
N CYS A 283 0.57 -25.82 -10.89
CA CYS A 283 0.36 -25.60 -9.47
C CYS A 283 -0.63 -26.58 -8.85
N LYS A 284 -0.46 -26.83 -7.55
CA LYS A 284 -1.24 -27.80 -6.78
C LYS A 284 -2.26 -27.15 -5.87
#